data_AF-A0A7Z0NT90-F1
#
_entry.id   AF-A0A7Z0NT90-F1
#
_cell.length_a   1.000
_cell.length_b   1.000
_cell.length_c   1.000
_cell.angle_alpha   90.00
_cell.angle_beta   90.00
_cell.angle_gamma   90.00
#
_symmetry.space_group_name_H-M   'P 1'
#
loop_
_entity.id
_entity.type
_entity.pdbx_description
1 polymer ?
#
loop_
_entity_poly.entity_id
_entity_poly.type
_entity_poly.pdbx_seq_one_letter_code
_entity_poly.pdbx_strand_id
1 'polypeptide(L)'
;MGRRAVSRLRCVVTRARSREVRSVLDVVVGWATGCAEVRGVVVAGSWARGVARMDSDVDIVVLTDQARYSAAEVWTGLLGGEVVRLAGWGPLREVRVRRRSGLVVEIGIAPVSWADTGPVDPGTRRVVGAGHRIVHDPAGVLARLSVACGS
;
A
#
# COMPACT_ATOMS: atom_id res chain seq x y z
N MET A 1 20.65 37.40 -18.22
CA MET A 1 20.51 35.95 -18.49
C MET A 1 19.56 35.34 -17.46
N GLY A 2 18.25 35.48 -17.67
CA GLY A 2 17.23 35.07 -16.70
C GLY A 2 16.87 33.59 -16.85
N ARG A 3 17.22 32.77 -15.87
CA ARG A 3 16.72 31.39 -15.78
C ARG A 3 15.23 31.45 -15.45
N ARG A 4 14.37 31.10 -16.42
CA ARG A 4 12.94 30.85 -16.17
C ARG A 4 12.83 29.70 -15.18
N ALA A 5 12.37 29.97 -13.97
CA ALA A 5 11.86 28.96 -13.08
C ALA A 5 10.62 28.35 -13.74
N VAL A 6 10.75 27.12 -14.25
CA VAL A 6 9.58 26.32 -14.64
C VAL A 6 8.86 26.00 -13.34
N SER A 7 7.80 26.75 -13.05
CA SER A 7 6.87 26.45 -11.98
C SER A 7 6.34 25.04 -12.21
N ARG A 8 6.80 24.07 -11.42
CA ARG A 8 6.14 22.76 -11.33
C ARG A 8 4.75 23.05 -10.76
N LEU A 9 3.75 23.14 -11.63
CA LEU A 9 2.36 23.03 -11.24
C LEU A 9 2.28 21.81 -10.32
N ARG A 10 2.10 22.04 -9.02
CA ARG A 10 1.74 20.98 -8.08
C ARG A 10 0.39 20.49 -8.58
N CYS A 11 0.39 19.43 -9.38
CA CYS A 11 -0.84 18.85 -9.90
C CYS A 11 -1.60 18.30 -8.70
N VAL A 12 -2.54 19.10 -8.20
CA VAL A 12 -3.43 18.75 -7.11
C VAL A 12 -4.17 17.49 -7.54
N VAL A 13 -4.21 16.49 -6.66
CA VAL A 13 -4.98 15.27 -6.91
C VAL A 13 -6.44 15.65 -7.18
N THR A 14 -6.96 15.20 -8.32
CA THR A 14 -8.36 15.49 -8.68
C THR A 14 -9.32 14.75 -7.74
N ARG A 15 -10.52 15.32 -7.53
CA ARG A 15 -11.57 14.65 -6.74
C ARG A 15 -11.93 13.26 -7.28
N ALA A 16 -11.86 13.07 -8.60
CA ALA A 16 -12.10 11.77 -9.23
C ALA A 16 -11.03 10.75 -8.83
N ARG A 17 -9.75 11.13 -8.87
CA ARG A 17 -8.63 10.28 -8.46
C ARG A 17 -8.68 9.96 -6.96
N SER A 18 -9.01 10.93 -6.09
CA SER A 18 -9.20 10.65 -4.66
C SER A 18 -10.36 9.68 -4.39
N ARG A 19 -11.48 9.80 -5.11
CA ARG A 19 -12.61 8.86 -5.02
C ARG A 19 -12.22 7.45 -5.48
N GLU A 20 -11.44 7.37 -6.55
CA GLU A 20 -10.94 6.10 -7.07
C GLU A 20 -10.04 5.38 -6.05
N VAL A 21 -9.08 6.10 -5.46
CA VAL A 21 -8.21 5.52 -4.42
C VAL A 21 -9.02 5.08 -3.21
N ARG A 22 -10.00 5.87 -2.76
CA ARG A 22 -10.89 5.45 -1.66
C ARG A 22 -11.63 4.17 -2.00
N SER A 23 -12.18 4.06 -3.21
CA SER A 23 -12.87 2.84 -3.67
C SER A 23 -11.93 1.63 -3.70
N VAL A 24 -10.66 1.78 -4.12
CA VAL A 24 -9.66 0.70 -4.04
C VAL A 24 -9.46 0.26 -2.59
N LEU A 25 -9.28 1.20 -1.67
CA LEU A 25 -9.08 0.89 -0.26
C LEU A 25 -10.32 0.22 0.36
N ASP A 26 -11.52 0.70 0.04
CA ASP A 26 -12.78 0.12 0.54
C ASP A 26 -12.93 -1.34 0.07
N VAL A 27 -12.58 -1.64 -1.18
CA VAL A 27 -12.59 -3.02 -1.72
C VAL A 27 -11.58 -3.90 -0.99
N VAL A 28 -10.34 -3.43 -0.81
CA VAL A 28 -9.30 -4.21 -0.11
C VAL A 28 -9.67 -4.43 1.35
N VAL A 29 -10.19 -3.42 2.04
CA VAL A 29 -10.63 -3.53 3.44
C VAL A 29 -11.82 -4.47 3.57
N GLY A 30 -12.80 -4.38 2.67
CA GLY A 30 -13.95 -5.29 2.65
C GLY A 30 -13.53 -6.75 2.46
N TRP A 31 -12.63 -7.00 1.51
CA TRP A 31 -12.03 -8.31 1.30
C TRP A 31 -11.26 -8.81 2.53
N ALA A 32 -10.38 -7.98 3.11
CA ALA A 32 -9.58 -8.34 4.28
C ALA A 32 -10.45 -8.65 5.50
N THR A 33 -11.52 -7.89 5.71
CA THR A 33 -12.47 -8.10 6.82
C THR A 33 -13.16 -9.46 6.74
N GLY A 34 -13.46 -9.95 5.53
CA GLY A 34 -14.03 -11.28 5.33
C GLY A 34 -13.01 -12.42 5.33
N CYS A 35 -11.72 -12.12 5.51
CA CYS A 35 -10.63 -13.07 5.32
C CYS A 35 -9.83 -13.26 6.61
N ALA A 36 -10.18 -14.30 7.40
CA ALA A 36 -9.56 -14.57 8.70
C ALA A 36 -8.03 -14.79 8.68
N GLU A 37 -7.48 -15.13 7.52
CA GLU A 37 -6.04 -15.31 7.31
C GLU A 37 -5.27 -13.99 7.08
N VAL A 38 -5.98 -12.86 6.93
CA VAL A 38 -5.37 -11.53 6.87
C VAL A 38 -5.31 -10.95 8.28
N ARG A 39 -4.12 -10.57 8.72
CA ARG A 39 -3.85 -10.06 10.07
C ARG A 39 -3.69 -8.54 10.13
N GLY A 40 -3.52 -7.90 8.99
CA GLY A 40 -3.46 -6.45 8.91
C GLY A 40 -3.36 -5.96 7.48
N VAL A 41 -3.81 -4.73 7.24
CA VAL A 41 -3.63 -3.97 6.02
C VAL A 41 -3.22 -2.55 6.37
N VAL A 42 -2.14 -2.09 5.75
CA VAL A 42 -1.62 -0.72 5.92
C VAL A 42 -1.40 -0.08 4.55
N VAL A 43 -1.77 1.20 4.45
CA VAL A 43 -1.42 2.05 3.30
C VAL A 43 -0.15 2.79 3.64
N ALA A 44 0.83 2.82 2.74
CA ALA A 44 2.09 3.50 2.95
C ALA A 44 2.25 4.70 2.01
N GLY A 45 3.31 5.48 2.26
CA GLY A 45 3.83 6.43 1.29
C GLY A 45 2.96 7.67 1.09
N SER A 46 2.87 8.12 -0.16
CA SER A 46 2.37 9.46 -0.48
C SER A 46 0.87 9.64 -0.20
N TRP A 47 0.06 8.61 -0.43
CA TRP A 47 -1.37 8.60 -0.14
C TRP A 47 -1.66 8.55 1.36
N ALA A 48 -0.86 7.81 2.14
CA ALA A 48 -0.97 7.81 3.59
C ALA A 48 -0.66 9.19 4.19
N ARG A 49 0.32 9.91 3.63
CA ARG A 49 0.74 11.24 4.10
C ARG A 49 -0.07 12.42 3.56
N GLY A 50 -1.02 12.20 2.65
CA GLY A 50 -1.77 13.29 2.02
C GLY A 50 -0.94 14.18 1.07
N VAL A 51 0.22 13.70 0.61
CA VAL A 51 1.12 14.43 -0.32
C VAL A 51 1.21 13.76 -1.69
N ALA A 52 0.29 12.84 -1.98
CA ALA A 52 0.18 12.17 -3.27
C ALA A 52 0.00 13.17 -4.41
N ARG A 53 0.49 12.76 -5.58
CA ARG A 53 0.34 13.43 -6.87
C ARG A 53 -0.50 12.54 -7.78
N MET A 54 -0.94 13.09 -8.92
CA MET A 54 -1.73 12.33 -9.90
C MET A 54 -1.03 11.07 -10.45
N ASP A 55 0.31 11.07 -10.48
CA ASP A 55 1.18 9.99 -10.93
C ASP A 55 1.66 9.08 -9.78
N SER A 56 1.16 9.26 -8.56
CA SER A 56 1.59 8.46 -7.42
C SER A 56 0.86 7.12 -7.37
N ASP A 57 1.64 6.05 -7.25
CA ASP A 57 1.17 4.70 -6.95
C ASP A 57 0.47 4.69 -5.58
N VAL A 58 -0.53 3.81 -5.41
CA VAL A 58 -1.14 3.51 -4.11
C VAL A 58 -0.42 2.30 -3.52
N ASP A 59 0.37 2.54 -2.47
CA ASP A 59 1.16 1.49 -1.81
C ASP A 59 0.36 0.86 -0.67
N ILE A 60 0.07 -0.44 -0.78
CA ILE A 60 -0.68 -1.22 0.21
C ILE A 60 0.16 -2.41 0.64
N VAL A 61 0.29 -2.65 1.94
CA VAL A 61 0.87 -3.88 2.49
C VAL A 61 -0.22 -4.69 3.19
N VAL A 62 -0.29 -5.98 2.86
CA VAL A 62 -1.22 -6.96 3.44
C VAL A 62 -0.40 -7.99 4.21
N LEU A 63 -0.72 -8.15 5.50
CA LEU A 63 -0.07 -9.12 6.38
C LEU A 63 -0.84 -10.43 6.42
N THR A 64 -0.22 -11.48 5.92
CA THR A 64 -0.76 -12.84 5.90
C THR A 64 0.35 -13.84 5.63
N ASP A 65 0.30 -15.01 6.27
CA ASP A 65 1.25 -16.10 6.01
C ASP A 65 0.84 -16.96 4.80
N GLN A 66 -0.23 -16.57 4.10
CA GLN A 66 -0.78 -17.32 2.99
C GLN A 66 -0.20 -16.85 1.65
N ALA A 67 0.79 -17.58 1.15
CA ALA A 67 1.50 -17.27 -0.10
C ALA A 67 0.57 -17.11 -1.33
N ARG A 68 -0.57 -17.81 -1.34
CA ARG A 68 -1.57 -17.75 -2.43
C ARG A 68 -2.09 -16.34 -2.70
N TYR A 69 -2.08 -15.44 -1.71
CA TYR A 69 -2.48 -14.05 -1.93
C TYR A 69 -1.48 -13.24 -2.74
N SER A 70 -0.30 -13.79 -3.06
CA SER A 70 0.64 -13.19 -4.02
C SER A 70 0.26 -13.48 -5.48
N ALA A 71 -0.78 -14.27 -5.73
CA ALA A 71 -1.23 -14.59 -7.09
C ALA A 71 -1.86 -13.36 -7.77
N ALA A 72 -1.52 -13.16 -9.05
CA ALA A 72 -1.97 -12.04 -9.86
C ALA A 72 -3.51 -11.97 -9.92
N GLU A 73 -4.15 -13.14 -10.03
CA GLU A 73 -5.59 -13.32 -10.23
C GLU A 73 -6.42 -12.82 -9.04
N VAL A 74 -5.86 -12.87 -7.82
CA VAL A 74 -6.51 -12.30 -6.64
C VAL A 74 -6.71 -10.80 -6.82
N TRP A 75 -5.65 -10.10 -7.22
CA TRP A 75 -5.65 -8.63 -7.28
C TRP A 75 -6.32 -8.09 -8.53
N THR A 76 -6.17 -8.77 -9.68
CA THR A 76 -6.94 -8.40 -10.88
C THR A 76 -8.42 -8.69 -10.72
N GLY A 77 -8.79 -9.78 -10.02
CA GLY A 77 -10.18 -10.08 -9.67
C GLY A 77 -10.81 -9.06 -8.73
N LEU A 78 -10.06 -8.59 -7.72
CA LEU A 78 -10.54 -7.59 -6.76
C LEU A 78 -10.58 -6.17 -7.33
N LEU A 79 -9.53 -5.73 -8.00
CA LEU A 79 -9.34 -4.32 -8.36
C LEU A 79 -9.70 -4.00 -9.81
N GLY A 80 -9.76 -5.04 -10.65
CA GLY A 80 -9.76 -4.91 -12.10
C GLY A 80 -8.44 -4.35 -12.65
N GLY A 81 -8.26 -4.42 -13.96
CA GLY A 81 -7.06 -3.94 -14.64
C GLY A 81 -6.09 -5.06 -14.98
N GLU A 82 -4.82 -4.70 -15.17
CA GLU A 82 -3.77 -5.60 -15.63
C GLU A 82 -2.59 -5.60 -14.66
N VAL A 83 -1.98 -6.77 -14.44
CA VAL A 83 -0.71 -6.85 -13.70
C VAL A 83 0.40 -6.32 -14.59
N VAL A 84 1.10 -5.30 -14.10
CA VAL A 84 2.25 -4.69 -14.77
C VAL A 84 3.59 -5.09 -14.15
N ARG A 85 3.57 -5.67 -12.94
CA ARG A 85 4.76 -6.21 -12.27
C ARG A 85 4.39 -7.25 -11.23
N LEU A 86 5.23 -8.27 -11.14
CA LEU A 86 5.38 -9.16 -9.99
C LEU A 86 6.85 -9.09 -9.55
N ALA A 87 7.12 -8.91 -8.25
CA ALA A 87 8.49 -8.83 -7.74
C ALA A 87 8.60 -9.36 -6.31
N GLY A 88 9.84 -9.52 -5.83
CA GLY A 88 10.13 -9.93 -4.45
C GLY A 88 11.11 -8.98 -3.77
N TRP A 89 10.82 -8.62 -2.53
CA TRP A 89 11.62 -7.70 -1.71
C TRP A 89 11.80 -8.31 -0.31
N GLY A 90 12.86 -9.08 -0.13
CA GLY A 90 13.01 -9.91 1.07
C GLY A 90 11.80 -10.85 1.23
N PRO A 91 11.08 -10.82 2.37
CA PRO A 91 9.89 -11.65 2.58
C PRO A 91 8.63 -11.13 1.88
N LEU A 92 8.65 -9.91 1.35
CA LEU A 92 7.50 -9.28 0.70
C LEU A 92 7.41 -9.71 -0.78
N ARG A 93 6.20 -10.05 -1.24
CA ARG A 93 5.88 -10.28 -2.64
C ARG A 93 5.04 -9.12 -3.17
N GLU A 94 5.51 -8.47 -4.22
CA GLU A 94 4.83 -7.34 -4.87
C GLU A 94 3.94 -7.85 -6.00
N VAL A 95 2.70 -7.35 -6.05
CA VAL A 95 1.80 -7.40 -7.19
C VAL A 95 1.41 -5.97 -7.54
N ARG A 96 1.74 -5.53 -8.76
CA ARG A 96 1.42 -4.18 -9.22
C ARG A 96 0.35 -4.22 -10.28
N VAL A 97 -0.81 -3.63 -10.00
CA VAL A 97 -1.97 -3.60 -10.88
C VAL A 97 -2.16 -2.19 -11.45
N ARG A 98 -2.20 -2.08 -12.78
CA ARG A 98 -2.59 -0.84 -13.47
C ARG A 98 -4.06 -0.93 -13.88
N ARG A 99 -4.87 -0.01 -13.36
CA ARG A 99 -6.29 0.11 -13.70
C ARG A 99 -6.45 0.86 -15.03
N ARG A 100 -7.63 0.73 -15.66
CA ARG A 100 -7.95 1.42 -16.93
C ARG A 100 -7.80 2.95 -16.85
N SER A 101 -7.98 3.55 -15.66
CA SER A 101 -7.78 4.98 -15.40
C SER A 101 -6.31 5.42 -15.41
N GLY A 102 -5.37 4.47 -15.52
CA GLY A 102 -3.94 4.70 -15.32
C GLY A 102 -3.51 4.76 -13.85
N LEU A 103 -4.42 4.58 -12.88
CA LEU A 103 -4.03 4.39 -11.48
C LEU A 103 -3.24 3.09 -11.33
N VAL A 104 -2.09 3.17 -10.69
CA VAL A 104 -1.28 2.02 -10.31
C VAL A 104 -1.47 1.76 -8.82
N VAL A 105 -1.78 0.51 -8.48
CA VAL A 105 -1.85 0.02 -7.10
C VAL A 105 -0.72 -0.98 -6.94
N GLU A 106 0.18 -0.72 -5.99
CA GLU A 106 1.20 -1.66 -5.56
C GLU A 106 0.69 -2.38 -4.31
N ILE A 107 0.61 -3.71 -4.39
CA ILE A 107 0.23 -4.56 -3.28
C ILE A 107 1.45 -5.39 -2.86
N GLY A 108 1.92 -5.15 -1.64
CA GLY A 108 2.92 -5.98 -0.97
C GLY A 108 2.24 -7.01 -0.08
N ILE A 109 2.46 -8.29 -0.36
CA ILE A 109 2.02 -9.41 0.46
C ILE A 109 3.21 -9.82 1.32
N ALA A 110 3.08 -9.67 2.64
CA ALA A 110 4.16 -9.96 3.57
C ALA A 110 3.68 -10.93 4.67
N PRO A 111 4.56 -11.82 5.17
CA PRO A 111 4.23 -12.65 6.31
C PRO A 111 3.94 -11.79 7.53
N VAL A 112 3.23 -12.34 8.52
CA VAL A 112 2.85 -11.59 9.73
C VAL A 112 4.10 -11.15 10.51
N SER A 113 5.18 -11.93 10.44
CA SER A 113 6.49 -11.60 11.02
C SER A 113 7.13 -10.34 10.44
N TRP A 114 6.66 -9.81 9.30
CA TRP A 114 7.08 -8.51 8.81
C TRP A 114 6.81 -7.38 9.82
N ALA A 115 5.79 -7.56 10.67
CA ALA A 115 5.43 -6.63 11.74
C ALA A 115 6.08 -6.94 13.09
N ASP A 116 7.06 -7.84 13.15
CA ASP A 116 7.79 -8.14 14.38
C ASP A 116 8.52 -6.90 14.91
N THR A 117 8.46 -6.71 16.23
CA THR A 117 9.01 -5.52 16.89
C THR A 117 10.30 -5.80 17.66
N GLY A 118 10.77 -7.05 17.70
CA GLY A 118 11.92 -7.48 18.50
C GLY A 118 13.08 -8.06 17.69
N PRO A 119 13.88 -7.25 16.96
CA PRO A 119 13.72 -5.83 16.63
C PRO A 119 12.91 -5.61 15.34
N VAL A 120 12.43 -4.38 15.11
CA VAL A 120 11.84 -4.04 13.80
C VAL A 120 12.92 -4.09 12.71
N ASP A 121 12.66 -4.85 11.65
CA ASP A 121 13.49 -4.92 10.45
C ASP A 121 13.76 -3.51 9.86
N PRO A 122 15.00 -3.18 9.44
CA PRO A 122 15.30 -1.86 8.88
C PRO A 122 14.48 -1.47 7.65
N GLY A 123 14.12 -2.43 6.80
CA GLY A 123 13.26 -2.22 5.64
C GLY A 123 11.83 -1.90 6.06
N THR A 124 11.27 -2.69 6.98
CA THR A 124 9.96 -2.42 7.61
C THR A 124 9.94 -1.02 8.24
N ARG A 125 10.94 -0.69 9.06
CA ARG A 125 11.03 0.63 9.70
C ARG A 125 11.05 1.77 8.68
N ARG A 126 11.73 1.58 7.54
CA ARG A 126 11.74 2.57 6.46
C ARG A 126 10.35 2.77 5.85
N VAL A 127 9.59 1.70 5.61
CA VAL A 127 8.22 1.78 5.07
C VAL A 127 7.30 2.50 6.05
N VAL A 128 7.29 2.07 7.31
CA VAL A 128 6.42 2.63 8.36
C VAL A 128 6.78 4.08 8.65
N GLY A 129 8.08 4.39 8.79
CA GLY A 129 8.59 5.73 9.04
C GLY A 129 8.49 6.68 7.84
N ALA A 130 8.36 6.17 6.61
CA ALA A 130 8.04 6.99 5.44
C ALA A 130 6.58 7.50 5.44
N GLY A 131 5.78 7.11 6.44
CA GLY A 131 4.39 7.49 6.63
C GLY A 131 3.46 6.36 6.21
N HIS A 132 2.52 6.04 7.10
CA HIS A 132 1.59 4.95 6.91
C HIS A 132 0.23 5.27 7.54
N ARG A 133 -0.81 4.52 7.13
CA ARG A 133 -2.15 4.57 7.70
C ARG A 133 -2.71 3.15 7.77
N ILE A 134 -2.97 2.68 8.98
CA ILE A 134 -3.60 1.38 9.22
C ILE A 134 -5.05 1.45 8.76
N VAL A 135 -5.48 0.51 7.93
CA VAL A 135 -6.86 0.45 7.41
C VAL A 135 -7.61 -0.82 7.80
N HIS A 136 -6.90 -1.84 8.28
CA HIS A 136 -7.45 -3.05 8.89
C HIS A 136 -6.40 -3.64 9.84
N ASP A 137 -6.73 -3.92 11.10
CA ASP A 137 -5.78 -4.49 12.08
C ASP A 137 -6.51 -5.21 13.23
N PRO A 138 -7.16 -6.35 12.96
CA PRO A 138 -8.00 -7.04 13.93
C PRO A 138 -7.22 -7.55 15.15
N ALA A 139 -5.90 -7.68 15.04
CA ALA A 139 -5.03 -8.21 16.10
C ALA A 139 -4.07 -7.16 16.71
N GLY A 140 -4.18 -5.90 16.30
CA GLY A 140 -3.32 -4.82 16.76
C GLY A 140 -1.84 -4.98 16.38
N VAL A 141 -1.51 -5.83 15.40
CA VAL A 141 -0.12 -6.13 15.02
C VAL A 141 0.54 -4.92 14.36
N LEU A 142 -0.20 -4.22 13.50
CA LEU A 142 0.28 -3.01 12.83
C LEU A 142 0.35 -1.83 13.79
N ALA A 143 -0.60 -1.73 14.74
CA ALA A 143 -0.57 -0.71 15.78
C ALA A 143 0.68 -0.83 16.66
N ARG A 144 1.04 -2.05 17.09
CA ARG A 144 2.28 -2.29 17.84
C ARG A 144 3.52 -1.96 17.02
N LEU A 145 3.55 -2.33 15.75
CA LEU A 145 4.64 -1.99 14.84
C LEU A 145 4.80 -0.46 14.69
N SER A 146 3.69 0.27 14.57
CA SER A 146 3.66 1.73 14.46
C SER A 146 4.33 2.38 15.68
N VAL A 147 3.93 1.97 16.89
CA VAL A 147 4.53 2.42 18.15
C VAL A 147 6.03 2.09 18.21
N ALA A 148 6.43 0.88 17.83
CA ALA A 148 7.83 0.46 17.81
C ALA A 148 8.70 1.24 16.79
N CYS A 149 8.07 1.84 15.77
CA CYS A 149 8.72 2.75 14.82
C CYS A 149 8.73 4.21 15.27
N GLY A 150 8.10 4.54 16.40
CA GLY A 150 7.99 5.92 16.91
C GLY A 150 7.01 6.78 16.10
N SER A 151 5.98 6.17 15.52
CA SER A 151 4.91 6.85 14.77
C SER A 151 3.62 6.98 15.56
#